data_AF-A0A4Q4B7A0-F1
#
_entry.id   AF-A0A4Q4B7A0-F1
#
_cell.length_a   1.000
_cell.length_b   1.000
_cell.length_c   1.000
_cell.angle_alpha   90.00
_cell.angle_beta   90.00
_cell.angle_gamma   90.00
#
_symmetry.space_group_name_H-M   'P 1'
#
loop_
_entity.id
_entity.type
_entity.pdbx_description
1 polymer ?
#
loop_
_entity_poly.entity_id
_entity_poly.type
_entity_poly.pdbx_seq_one_letter_code
_entity_poly.pdbx_strand_id
1 'polypeptide(L)'
;MKKNLLLITTLLFTSIVSAQWTEIAEIAEKRNKPEEYYEYYENGNVKLKAFKDKNTKDGEIVLTGEYIIYYEDGTINVKGNFVNTKKDGDIYYYNENGVLTDIENFTLGDINTSKHYYQNGQLESEEYYMYDIKLRVKRYYSNGNLHYDQQSTNHPTNTIYYENGEKKAQGSFKMDGKGEFITDENERLIKIGEWKYYDENGNLTLKETYKFGKLVSSEKVEEKRDDYDDMFYWSDSSISKEDINNTLKELTSVRNLQLVSIDEIKNNSGYFGGNNSTTHSFKIKTDESTRKLFASIRYEADKVYYNGRYYYDVLYDVQIIFDDVYEVYQNGDKIEFVFYEDYGFLRRAKPQGEYWSDYVKNEFNFSITIYDDDIREETLKHFKYLVENPIMKRE
;
A
#
# COMPACT_ATOMS: atom_id res chain seq x y z
N MET A 1 34.89 -26.10 -60.49
CA MET A 1 33.94 -25.06 -60.96
C MET A 1 32.54 -25.13 -60.34
N LYS A 2 31.90 -26.30 -60.16
CA LYS A 2 30.51 -26.37 -59.64
C LYS A 2 30.30 -25.88 -58.19
N LYS A 3 31.31 -25.99 -57.30
CA LYS A 3 31.22 -25.50 -55.90
C LYS A 3 31.20 -23.97 -55.76
N ASN A 4 31.84 -23.23 -56.67
CA ASN A 4 31.87 -21.76 -56.62
C ASN A 4 30.58 -21.14 -57.17
N LEU A 5 29.91 -21.80 -58.11
CA LEU A 5 28.63 -21.31 -58.67
C LEU A 5 27.49 -21.37 -57.64
N LEU A 6 27.45 -22.45 -56.84
CA LEU A 6 26.42 -22.63 -55.80
C LEU A 6 26.55 -21.56 -54.69
N LEU A 7 27.79 -21.25 -54.27
CA LEU A 7 28.07 -20.26 -53.22
C LEU A 7 27.68 -18.84 -53.65
N ILE A 8 27.97 -18.48 -54.91
CA ILE A 8 27.61 -17.17 -55.48
C ILE A 8 26.08 -17.04 -55.62
N THR A 9 25.38 -18.11 -56.03
CA THR A 9 23.91 -18.08 -56.11
C THR A 9 23.24 -17.96 -54.75
N THR A 10 23.76 -18.61 -53.69
CA THR A 10 23.22 -18.47 -52.33
C THR A 10 23.49 -17.09 -51.71
N LEU A 11 24.65 -16.48 -52.00
CA LEU A 11 24.97 -15.13 -51.56
C LEU A 11 24.09 -14.07 -52.26
N LEU A 12 23.86 -14.22 -53.57
CA LEU A 12 22.96 -13.35 -54.32
C LEU A 12 21.49 -13.50 -53.87
N PHE A 13 21.04 -14.72 -53.58
CA PHE A 13 19.68 -14.96 -53.10
C PHE A 13 19.46 -14.36 -51.69
N THR A 14 20.44 -14.51 -50.79
CA THR A 14 20.37 -13.89 -49.46
C THR A 14 20.42 -12.37 -49.51
N SER A 15 21.22 -11.78 -50.42
CA SER A 15 21.26 -10.32 -50.59
C SER A 15 19.99 -9.73 -51.23
N ILE A 16 19.35 -10.45 -52.16
CA ILE A 16 18.10 -10.01 -52.79
C ILE A 16 16.94 -10.11 -51.79
N VAL A 17 16.88 -11.21 -51.03
CA VAL A 17 15.88 -11.39 -49.99
C VAL A 17 16.07 -10.33 -48.90
N SER A 18 17.30 -10.08 -48.42
CA SER A 18 17.55 -9.03 -47.42
C SER A 18 17.17 -7.63 -47.93
N ALA A 19 17.45 -7.32 -49.20
CA ALA A 19 17.10 -6.02 -49.80
C ALA A 19 15.57 -5.84 -49.93
N GLN A 20 14.84 -6.90 -50.30
CA GLN A 20 13.37 -6.86 -50.35
C GLN A 20 12.75 -6.75 -48.95
N TRP A 21 13.30 -7.41 -47.94
CA TRP A 21 12.86 -7.26 -46.55
C TRP A 21 13.08 -5.84 -46.02
N THR A 22 14.20 -5.19 -46.35
CA THR A 22 14.44 -3.79 -45.97
C THR A 22 13.48 -2.82 -46.65
N GLU A 23 13.16 -3.03 -47.92
CA GLU A 23 12.24 -2.18 -48.67
C GLU A 23 10.79 -2.33 -48.16
N ILE A 24 10.35 -3.54 -47.83
CA ILE A 24 9.03 -3.81 -47.24
C ILE A 24 8.93 -3.21 -45.83
N ALA A 25 9.99 -3.31 -45.02
CA ALA A 25 10.03 -2.69 -43.69
C ALA A 25 9.95 -1.16 -43.79
N GLU A 26 10.69 -0.54 -44.71
CA GLU A 26 10.66 0.91 -44.92
C GLU A 26 9.29 1.40 -45.44
N ILE A 27 8.65 0.63 -46.31
CA ILE A 27 7.27 0.91 -46.80
C ILE A 27 6.24 0.76 -45.68
N ALA A 28 6.37 -0.27 -44.83
CA ALA A 28 5.50 -0.46 -43.67
C ALA A 28 5.69 0.67 -42.64
N GLU A 29 6.93 1.07 -42.38
CA GLU A 29 7.28 2.18 -41.52
C GLU A 29 6.74 3.52 -42.05
N LYS A 30 6.87 3.81 -43.36
CA LYS A 30 6.27 4.99 -44.02
C LYS A 30 4.74 4.97 -43.98
N ARG A 31 4.10 3.81 -44.10
CA ARG A 31 2.63 3.67 -44.06
C ARG A 31 2.05 3.86 -42.67
N ASN A 32 2.80 3.48 -41.63
CA ASN A 32 2.41 3.66 -40.22
C ASN A 32 2.95 4.95 -39.57
N LYS A 33 3.47 5.91 -40.36
CA LYS A 33 3.88 7.19 -39.78
C LYS A 33 2.66 7.94 -39.22
N PRO A 34 2.66 8.29 -37.92
CA PRO A 34 1.61 9.10 -37.32
C PRO A 34 1.42 10.43 -38.06
N GLU A 35 0.18 10.90 -38.18
CA GLU A 35 -0.13 12.23 -38.72
C GLU A 35 -0.17 13.26 -37.60
N GLU A 36 0.31 14.47 -37.86
CA GLU A 36 0.12 15.57 -36.91
C GLU A 36 -1.38 15.87 -36.73
N TYR A 37 -1.76 16.15 -35.50
CA TYR A 37 -3.10 16.49 -35.08
C TYR A 37 -3.07 17.76 -34.23
N TYR A 38 -4.02 18.66 -34.48
CA TYR A 38 -4.10 19.97 -33.84
C TYR A 38 -5.52 20.24 -33.33
N GLU A 39 -5.61 20.75 -32.10
CA GLU A 39 -6.81 21.42 -31.58
C GLU A 39 -6.47 22.88 -31.29
N TYR A 40 -7.48 23.75 -31.37
CA TYR A 40 -7.32 25.19 -31.22
C TYR A 40 -8.27 25.74 -30.15
N TYR A 41 -7.83 26.79 -29.47
CA TYR A 41 -8.68 27.64 -28.64
C TYR A 41 -9.64 28.48 -29.51
N GLU A 42 -10.66 29.08 -28.89
CA GLU A 42 -11.60 29.98 -29.59
C GLU A 42 -10.91 31.19 -30.21
N ASN A 43 -9.80 31.64 -29.61
CA ASN A 43 -8.97 32.73 -30.11
C ASN A 43 -8.11 32.36 -31.34
N GLY A 44 -8.11 31.07 -31.75
CA GLY A 44 -7.35 30.54 -32.88
C GLY A 44 -5.93 30.07 -32.54
N ASN A 45 -5.46 30.23 -31.31
CA ASN A 45 -4.17 29.70 -30.87
C ASN A 45 -4.22 28.18 -30.71
N VAL A 46 -3.09 27.50 -30.93
CA VAL A 46 -2.99 26.05 -30.79
C VAL A 46 -3.15 25.68 -29.32
N LYS A 47 -4.11 24.80 -29.03
CA LYS A 47 -4.36 24.22 -27.70
C LYS A 47 -3.59 22.91 -27.53
N LEU A 48 -3.63 22.06 -28.54
CA LEU A 48 -3.00 20.74 -28.55
C LEU A 48 -2.26 20.55 -29.85
N LYS A 49 -1.01 20.07 -29.77
CA LYS A 49 -0.29 19.45 -30.87
C LYS A 49 0.01 18.00 -30.47
N ALA A 50 -0.43 17.03 -31.26
CA ALA A 50 -0.18 15.60 -31.02
C ALA A 50 0.05 14.87 -32.34
N PHE A 51 0.23 13.55 -32.28
CA PHE A 51 0.12 12.70 -33.47
C PHE A 51 -0.99 11.66 -33.32
N LYS A 52 -1.63 11.32 -34.44
CA LYS A 52 -2.68 10.29 -34.53
C LYS A 52 -2.27 9.17 -35.47
N ASP A 53 -2.70 7.95 -35.18
CA ASP A 53 -2.52 6.80 -36.08
C ASP A 53 -3.36 7.00 -37.37
N LYS A 54 -2.82 6.57 -38.50
CA LYS A 54 -3.48 6.63 -39.82
C LYS A 54 -4.53 5.55 -40.01
N ASN A 55 -4.41 4.42 -39.32
CA ASN A 55 -5.20 3.22 -39.58
C ASN A 55 -6.40 3.06 -38.64
N THR A 56 -6.92 4.15 -38.08
CA THR A 56 -8.06 4.06 -37.16
C THR A 56 -9.31 3.63 -37.91
N LYS A 57 -9.94 2.55 -37.42
CA LYS A 57 -11.25 2.12 -37.91
C LYS A 57 -12.30 3.07 -37.33
N ASP A 58 -13.34 3.33 -38.11
CA ASP A 58 -14.60 3.93 -37.64
C ASP A 58 -14.53 5.39 -37.13
N GLY A 59 -13.48 6.14 -37.47
CA GLY A 59 -13.38 7.58 -37.19
C GLY A 59 -12.94 7.93 -35.77
N GLU A 60 -12.56 6.94 -34.96
CA GLU A 60 -11.93 7.16 -33.65
C GLU A 60 -10.53 7.77 -33.83
N ILE A 61 -10.19 8.79 -33.04
CA ILE A 61 -8.85 9.39 -33.04
C ILE A 61 -8.00 8.61 -32.04
N VAL A 62 -7.03 7.85 -32.55
CA VAL A 62 -6.06 7.13 -31.72
C VAL A 62 -4.78 7.94 -31.67
N LEU A 63 -4.49 8.56 -30.53
CA LEU A 63 -3.28 9.37 -30.36
C LEU A 63 -2.07 8.48 -30.05
N THR A 64 -0.93 8.86 -30.59
CA THR A 64 0.34 8.15 -30.41
C THR A 64 1.50 9.13 -30.51
N GLY A 65 2.63 8.85 -29.86
CA GLY A 65 3.79 9.73 -29.91
C GLY A 65 3.66 10.98 -29.05
N GLU A 66 4.62 11.90 -29.21
CA GLU A 66 4.69 13.11 -28.40
C GLU A 66 3.44 13.98 -28.56
N TYR A 67 3.00 14.57 -27.45
CA TYR A 67 1.99 15.61 -27.44
C TYR A 67 2.43 16.82 -26.61
N ILE A 68 1.91 17.98 -26.98
CA ILE A 68 2.13 19.25 -26.28
C ILE A 68 0.78 19.96 -26.16
N ILE A 69 0.42 20.33 -24.94
CA ILE A 69 -0.70 21.21 -24.63
C ILE A 69 -0.10 22.58 -24.30
N TYR A 70 -0.69 23.64 -24.85
CA TYR A 70 -0.28 25.01 -24.63
C TYR A 70 -1.34 25.76 -23.81
N TYR A 71 -0.93 26.77 -23.06
CA TYR A 71 -1.83 27.82 -22.55
C TYR A 71 -2.33 28.70 -23.70
N GLU A 72 -3.36 29.52 -23.43
CA GLU A 72 -3.93 30.43 -24.43
C GLU A 72 -2.92 31.45 -24.99
N ASP A 73 -1.88 31.79 -24.22
CA ASP A 73 -0.80 32.69 -24.64
C ASP A 73 0.30 31.99 -25.48
N GLY A 74 0.19 30.68 -25.67
CA GLY A 74 1.13 29.85 -26.41
C GLY A 74 2.31 29.30 -25.59
N THR A 75 2.38 29.56 -24.29
CA THR A 75 3.35 28.91 -23.40
C THR A 75 3.00 27.43 -23.22
N ILE A 76 3.99 26.56 -23.04
CA ILE A 76 3.74 25.12 -22.86
C ILE A 76 3.09 24.91 -21.49
N ASN A 77 1.98 24.18 -21.45
CA ASN A 77 1.31 23.74 -20.23
C ASN A 77 1.65 22.29 -19.88
N VAL A 78 1.57 21.39 -20.87
CA VAL A 78 1.90 19.96 -20.69
C VAL A 78 2.71 19.46 -21.88
N LYS A 79 3.71 18.61 -21.61
CA LYS A 79 4.40 17.83 -22.63
C LYS A 79 4.46 16.37 -22.21
N GLY A 80 4.16 15.45 -23.12
CA GLY A 80 4.21 14.03 -22.82
C GLY A 80 4.14 13.15 -24.07
N ASN A 81 3.80 11.89 -23.88
CA ASN A 81 3.68 10.91 -24.95
C ASN A 81 2.40 10.07 -24.78
N PHE A 82 1.80 9.67 -25.90
CA PHE A 82 0.67 8.74 -25.95
C PHE A 82 1.08 7.41 -26.59
N VAL A 83 0.49 6.32 -26.10
CA VAL A 83 0.48 5.01 -26.75
C VAL A 83 -0.97 4.55 -26.78
N ASN A 84 -1.57 4.45 -27.98
CA ASN A 84 -2.97 4.11 -28.17
C ASN A 84 -3.93 4.95 -27.31
N THR A 85 -3.78 6.28 -27.37
CA THR A 85 -4.55 7.28 -26.62
C THR A 85 -4.32 7.27 -25.10
N LYS A 86 -3.48 6.37 -24.57
CA LYS A 86 -3.13 6.34 -23.15
C LYS A 86 -1.78 7.02 -22.90
N LYS A 87 -1.68 7.83 -21.84
CA LYS A 87 -0.41 8.47 -21.44
C LYS A 87 0.65 7.40 -21.17
N ASP A 88 1.87 7.62 -21.62
CA ASP A 88 2.97 6.67 -21.43
C ASP A 88 4.32 7.40 -21.30
N GLY A 89 5.12 7.00 -20.33
CA GLY A 89 6.37 7.67 -19.97
C GLY A 89 6.16 8.93 -19.12
N ASP A 90 7.16 9.81 -19.14
CA ASP A 90 7.14 11.05 -18.35
C ASP A 90 6.28 12.13 -19.01
N ILE A 91 5.42 12.74 -18.21
CA ILE A 91 4.54 13.86 -18.53
C ILE A 91 4.99 15.05 -17.68
N TYR A 92 5.37 16.13 -18.36
CA TYR A 92 5.92 17.34 -17.77
C TYR A 92 4.85 18.42 -17.75
N TYR A 93 4.63 19.03 -16.59
CA TYR A 93 3.67 20.11 -16.39
C TYR A 93 4.41 21.41 -16.07
N TYR A 94 3.95 22.49 -16.68
CA TYR A 94 4.53 23.82 -16.53
C TYR A 94 3.41 24.81 -16.19
N ASN A 95 3.74 25.82 -15.38
CA ASN A 95 2.83 26.94 -15.12
C ASN A 95 2.87 27.98 -16.25
N GLU A 96 2.01 29.00 -16.17
CA GLU A 96 1.90 30.10 -17.16
C GLU A 96 3.21 30.90 -17.35
N ASN A 97 4.15 30.82 -16.40
CA ASN A 97 5.48 31.44 -16.54
C ASN A 97 6.51 30.50 -17.19
N GLY A 98 6.11 29.31 -17.62
CA GLY A 98 6.98 28.28 -18.21
C GLY A 98 7.86 27.56 -17.19
N VAL A 99 7.57 27.66 -15.89
CA VAL A 99 8.33 26.96 -14.84
C VAL A 99 7.74 25.56 -14.66
N LEU A 100 8.61 24.55 -14.68
CA LEU A 100 8.23 23.16 -14.41
C LEU A 100 7.66 23.04 -12.99
N THR A 101 6.42 22.58 -12.88
CA THR A 101 5.75 22.36 -11.59
C THR A 101 5.70 20.89 -11.24
N ASP A 102 5.52 20.01 -12.22
CA ASP A 102 5.27 18.59 -11.96
C ASP A 102 5.87 17.67 -13.05
N ILE A 103 6.25 16.47 -12.64
CA ILE A 103 6.55 15.35 -13.55
C ILE A 103 5.76 14.13 -13.08
N GLU A 104 4.90 13.60 -13.93
CA GLU A 104 4.19 12.35 -13.69
C GLU A 104 4.68 11.27 -14.66
N ASN A 105 4.92 10.06 -14.16
CA ASN A 105 5.28 8.92 -14.99
C ASN A 105 4.09 7.97 -15.13
N PHE A 106 3.76 7.58 -16.35
CA PHE A 106 2.69 6.64 -16.65
C PHE A 106 3.19 5.40 -17.39
N THR A 107 2.48 4.28 -17.22
CA THR A 107 2.58 3.11 -18.09
C THR A 107 1.21 2.79 -18.63
N LEU A 108 1.00 3.01 -19.92
CA LEU A 108 -0.26 2.74 -20.61
C LEU A 108 -1.50 3.28 -19.86
N GLY A 109 -1.42 4.51 -19.37
CA GLY A 109 -2.50 5.22 -18.68
C GLY A 109 -2.52 5.07 -17.16
N ASP A 110 -1.81 4.09 -16.60
CA ASP A 110 -1.71 3.89 -15.15
C ASP A 110 -0.54 4.72 -14.60
N ILE A 111 -0.78 5.50 -13.55
CA ILE A 111 0.26 6.34 -12.93
C ILE A 111 1.22 5.47 -12.10
N ASN A 112 2.53 5.73 -12.24
CA ASN A 112 3.58 5.06 -11.48
C ASN A 112 4.17 5.98 -10.42
N THR A 113 4.49 7.22 -10.80
CA THR A 113 5.10 8.21 -9.90
C THR A 113 4.62 9.62 -10.22
N SER A 114 4.49 10.47 -9.21
CA SER A 114 4.33 11.91 -9.35
C SER A 114 5.45 12.63 -8.62
N LYS A 115 5.98 13.71 -9.19
CA LYS A 115 6.97 14.60 -8.59
C LYS A 115 6.47 16.03 -8.70
N HIS A 116 6.46 16.74 -7.58
CA HIS A 116 6.09 18.15 -7.52
C HIS A 116 7.32 18.98 -7.15
N TYR A 117 7.42 20.19 -7.70
CA TYR A 117 8.57 21.06 -7.53
C TYR A 117 8.16 22.42 -6.94
N TYR A 118 8.99 22.91 -6.02
CA TYR A 118 8.91 24.28 -5.54
C TYR A 118 9.20 25.29 -6.66
N GLN A 119 8.78 26.54 -6.47
CA GLN A 119 9.09 27.64 -7.39
C GLN A 119 10.60 27.86 -7.62
N ASN A 120 11.45 27.43 -6.68
CA ASN A 120 12.91 27.48 -6.82
C ASN A 120 13.49 26.31 -7.64
N GLY A 121 12.65 25.41 -8.16
CA GLY A 121 13.03 24.24 -8.95
C GLY A 121 13.48 23.03 -8.12
N GLN A 122 13.49 23.11 -6.79
CA GLN A 122 13.79 21.96 -5.94
C GLN A 122 12.58 21.05 -5.81
N LEU A 123 12.84 19.74 -5.64
CA LEU A 123 11.80 18.74 -5.44
C LEU A 123 11.06 19.02 -4.13
N GLU A 124 9.75 19.19 -4.20
CA GLU A 124 8.85 19.40 -3.06
C GLU A 124 8.31 18.08 -2.54
N SER A 125 7.87 17.20 -3.45
CA SER A 125 7.33 15.90 -3.07
C SER A 125 7.47 14.86 -4.18
N GLU A 126 7.42 13.60 -3.78
CA GLU A 126 7.45 12.44 -4.66
C GLU A 126 6.45 11.40 -4.16
N GLU A 127 5.55 10.97 -5.03
CA GLU A 127 4.51 9.99 -4.76
C GLU A 127 4.69 8.78 -5.66
N TYR A 128 4.48 7.58 -5.12
CA TYR A 128 4.64 6.30 -5.82
C TYR A 128 3.32 5.53 -5.78
N TYR A 129 2.98 4.89 -6.89
CA TYR A 129 1.69 4.23 -7.08
C TYR A 129 1.85 2.81 -7.62
N MET A 130 0.85 1.97 -7.35
CA MET A 130 0.67 0.68 -7.99
C MET A 130 -0.83 0.44 -8.13
N TYR A 131 -1.31 0.29 -9.37
CA TYR A 131 -2.75 0.17 -9.67
C TYR A 131 -3.59 1.29 -9.03
N ASP A 132 -3.15 2.54 -9.19
CA ASP A 132 -3.74 3.76 -8.62
C ASP A 132 -3.72 3.86 -7.08
N ILE A 133 -3.17 2.86 -6.38
CA ILE A 133 -2.98 2.90 -4.91
C ILE A 133 -1.66 3.58 -4.58
N LYS A 134 -1.72 4.62 -3.75
CA LYS A 134 -0.55 5.37 -3.27
C LYS A 134 0.26 4.53 -2.28
N LEU A 135 1.44 4.08 -2.70
CA LEU A 135 2.34 3.22 -1.92
C LEU A 135 3.33 3.98 -1.05
N ARG A 136 3.78 5.15 -1.50
CA ARG A 136 4.78 5.94 -0.77
C ARG A 136 4.64 7.41 -1.08
N VAL A 137 4.86 8.24 -0.08
CA VAL A 137 4.93 9.69 -0.21
C VAL A 137 6.20 10.18 0.47
N LYS A 138 6.97 10.99 -0.25
CA LYS A 138 8.06 11.78 0.31
C LYS A 138 7.74 13.25 0.15
N ARG A 139 8.01 14.04 1.17
CA ARG A 139 8.02 15.50 1.07
C ARG A 139 9.35 16.03 1.55
N TYR A 140 9.81 17.09 0.94
CA TYR A 140 11.10 17.70 1.20
C TYR A 140 10.88 19.14 1.64
N TYR A 141 11.83 19.68 2.39
CA TYR A 141 11.94 21.11 2.64
C TYR A 141 12.42 21.82 1.38
N SER A 142 12.22 23.14 1.30
CA SER A 142 12.70 24.01 0.22
C SER A 142 14.23 24.19 0.19
N ASN A 143 14.96 23.49 1.06
CA ASN A 143 16.41 23.34 1.05
C ASN A 143 16.86 21.97 0.46
N GLY A 144 15.90 21.08 0.13
CA GLY A 144 16.13 19.74 -0.43
C GLY A 144 16.20 18.62 0.60
N ASN A 145 16.23 18.91 1.91
CA ASN A 145 16.26 17.88 2.95
C ASN A 145 14.90 17.20 3.08
N LEU A 146 14.91 15.90 3.35
CA LEU A 146 13.68 15.12 3.54
C LEU A 146 12.96 15.65 4.78
N HIS A 147 11.69 16.00 4.63
CA HIS A 147 10.82 16.45 5.72
C HIS A 147 9.93 15.31 6.21
N TYR A 148 9.47 14.47 5.28
CA TYR A 148 8.47 13.46 5.54
C TYR A 148 8.63 12.27 4.60
N ASP A 149 8.53 11.07 5.15
CA ASP A 149 8.52 9.80 4.39
C ASP A 149 7.44 8.89 4.96
N GLN A 150 6.46 8.58 4.12
CA GLN A 150 5.37 7.67 4.41
C GLN A 150 5.48 6.48 3.47
N GLN A 151 5.48 5.28 4.03
CA GLN A 151 5.43 4.04 3.26
C GLN A 151 4.12 3.32 3.57
N SER A 152 3.16 3.38 2.65
CA SER A 152 1.89 2.66 2.70
C SER A 152 2.06 1.18 2.31
N THR A 153 2.99 0.50 2.98
CA THR A 153 3.14 -0.97 2.92
C THR A 153 2.26 -1.63 3.99
N ASN A 154 2.37 -2.95 4.22
CA ASN A 154 1.55 -3.66 5.23
C ASN A 154 1.59 -3.02 6.64
N HIS A 155 2.60 -2.18 6.90
CA HIS A 155 2.69 -1.31 8.07
C HIS A 155 2.92 0.13 7.59
N PRO A 156 1.88 0.99 7.59
CA PRO A 156 2.04 2.38 7.17
C PRO A 156 2.90 3.16 8.17
N THR A 157 4.20 3.23 7.92
CA THR A 157 5.14 3.96 8.77
C THR A 157 5.37 5.35 8.21
N ASN A 158 5.19 6.35 9.06
CA ASN A 158 5.44 7.74 8.79
C ASN A 158 6.70 8.13 9.57
N THR A 159 7.66 8.72 8.87
CA THR A 159 8.83 9.34 9.50
C THR A 159 8.83 10.81 9.16
N ILE A 160 8.87 11.64 10.20
CA ILE A 160 9.00 13.09 10.12
C ILE A 160 10.44 13.41 10.50
N TYR A 161 11.07 14.33 9.78
CA TYR A 161 12.45 14.73 9.96
C TYR A 161 12.53 16.21 10.33
N TYR A 162 13.62 16.60 10.99
CA TYR A 162 14.02 18.00 11.14
C TYR A 162 14.68 18.51 9.85
N GLU A 163 14.79 19.83 9.71
CA GLU A 163 15.50 20.43 8.57
C GLU A 163 16.99 20.04 8.51
N ASN A 164 17.59 19.61 9.62
CA ASN A 164 18.97 19.10 9.64
C ASN A 164 19.10 17.65 9.13
N GLY A 165 17.99 16.98 8.83
CA GLY A 165 17.92 15.60 8.34
C GLY A 165 17.77 14.54 9.42
N GLU A 166 17.87 14.89 10.72
CA GLU A 166 17.63 13.95 11.80
C GLU A 166 16.15 13.60 11.93
N LYS A 167 15.86 12.39 12.38
CA LYS A 167 14.47 11.99 12.65
C LYS A 167 13.90 12.88 13.74
N LYS A 168 12.65 13.28 13.58
CA LYS A 168 11.86 14.05 14.54
C LYS A 168 10.79 13.21 15.20
N ALA A 169 10.07 12.45 14.39
CA ALA A 169 9.06 11.52 14.87
C ALA A 169 8.92 10.34 13.92
N GLN A 170 8.50 9.20 14.45
CA GLN A 170 8.18 8.02 13.67
C GLN A 170 6.96 7.33 14.27
N GLY A 171 6.01 6.94 13.44
CA GLY A 171 4.84 6.18 13.87
C GLY A 171 3.83 6.03 12.75
N SER A 172 2.64 5.55 13.08
CA SER A 172 1.60 5.28 12.09
C SER A 172 0.42 6.23 12.29
N PHE A 173 -0.17 6.67 11.18
CA PHE A 173 -1.46 7.34 11.17
C PHE A 173 -2.52 6.38 10.62
N LYS A 174 -3.76 6.55 11.06
CA LYS A 174 -4.89 5.80 10.53
C LYS A 174 -5.11 6.15 9.05
N MET A 175 -5.27 5.12 8.23
CA MET A 175 -5.50 5.25 6.80
C MET A 175 -6.73 4.43 6.40
N ASP A 176 -7.36 4.80 5.30
CA ASP A 176 -8.42 4.01 4.68
C ASP A 176 -7.83 2.90 3.78
N GLY A 177 -8.69 2.03 3.26
CA GLY A 177 -8.29 0.95 2.35
C GLY A 177 -7.79 1.40 0.97
N LYS A 178 -7.73 2.71 0.70
CA LYS A 178 -7.20 3.29 -0.55
C LYS A 178 -5.85 4.00 -0.35
N GLY A 179 -5.35 4.03 0.88
CA GLY A 179 -4.09 4.69 1.20
C GLY A 179 -4.24 6.18 1.54
N GLU A 180 -5.45 6.65 1.84
CA GLU A 180 -5.70 8.02 2.28
C GLU A 180 -5.73 8.13 3.80
N PHE A 181 -5.29 9.26 4.35
CA PHE A 181 -5.34 9.47 5.80
C PHE A 181 -6.76 9.73 6.28
N ILE A 182 -7.11 9.08 7.39
CA ILE A 182 -8.35 9.37 8.11
C ILE A 182 -8.06 10.44 9.16
N THR A 183 -8.86 11.48 9.14
CA THR A 183 -8.81 12.56 10.12
C THR A 183 -9.91 12.43 11.16
N ASP A 184 -9.71 13.09 12.30
CA ASP A 184 -10.78 13.33 13.27
C ASP A 184 -11.76 14.42 12.77
N GLU A 185 -12.75 14.75 13.60
CA GLU A 185 -13.76 15.78 13.35
C GLU A 185 -13.19 17.21 13.15
N ASN A 186 -11.92 17.42 13.51
CA ASN A 186 -11.21 18.70 13.39
C ASN A 186 -10.14 18.65 12.28
N GLU A 187 -10.23 17.68 11.34
CA GLU A 187 -9.30 17.48 10.23
C GLU A 187 -7.86 17.14 10.67
N ARG A 188 -7.68 16.62 11.90
CA ARG A 188 -6.36 16.20 12.38
C ARG A 188 -6.11 14.73 12.09
N LEU A 189 -4.90 14.41 11.65
CA LEU A 189 -4.46 13.03 11.42
C LEU A 189 -4.53 12.20 12.72
N ILE A 190 -5.15 11.03 12.63
CA ILE A 190 -5.35 10.14 13.78
C ILE A 190 -4.10 9.28 13.97
N LYS A 191 -3.38 9.46 15.09
CA LYS A 191 -2.22 8.62 15.45
C LYS A 191 -2.64 7.22 15.92
N ILE A 192 -1.85 6.22 15.58
CA ILE A 192 -2.06 4.81 15.93
C ILE A 192 -0.71 4.15 16.24
N GLY A 193 -0.74 3.08 17.03
CA GLY A 193 0.45 2.29 17.38
C GLY A 193 1.46 3.09 18.21
N GLU A 194 2.71 2.63 18.18
CA GLU A 194 3.81 3.31 18.86
C GLU A 194 4.30 4.50 18.02
N TRP A 195 4.44 5.65 18.67
CA TRP A 195 5.04 6.86 18.17
C TRP A 195 6.34 7.11 18.94
N LYS A 196 7.44 7.21 18.22
CA LYS A 196 8.78 7.54 18.74
C LYS A 196 9.11 8.97 18.37
N TYR A 197 9.61 9.76 19.31
CA TYR A 197 10.03 11.13 19.08
C TYR A 197 11.48 11.34 19.46
N TYR A 198 12.16 12.15 18.67
CA TYR A 198 13.59 12.33 18.74
C TYR A 198 13.94 13.81 18.83
N ASP A 199 15.06 14.13 19.48
CA ASP A 199 15.62 15.48 19.48
C ASP A 199 16.39 15.78 18.17
N GLU A 200 16.86 17.00 18.00
CA GLU A 200 17.65 17.42 16.83
C GLU A 200 19.02 16.74 16.72
N ASN A 201 19.46 16.01 17.75
CA ASN A 201 20.69 15.20 17.75
C ASN A 201 20.40 13.71 17.42
N GLY A 202 19.14 13.35 17.19
CA GLY A 202 18.71 11.98 16.89
C GLY A 202 18.45 11.10 18.12
N ASN A 203 18.49 11.65 19.34
CA ASN A 203 18.23 10.89 20.56
C ASN A 203 16.73 10.68 20.75
N LEU A 204 16.32 9.45 21.07
CA LEU A 204 14.93 9.14 21.42
C LEU A 204 14.59 9.78 22.77
N THR A 205 13.56 10.62 22.81
CA THR A 205 13.15 11.38 24.00
C THR A 205 11.80 10.97 24.55
N LEU A 206 10.93 10.41 23.69
CA LEU A 206 9.56 10.07 24.06
C LEU A 206 9.07 8.90 23.22
N LYS A 207 8.35 7.98 23.85
CA LYS A 207 7.49 7.00 23.20
C LYS A 207 6.05 7.22 23.64
N GLU A 208 5.14 7.15 22.71
CA GLU A 208 3.70 7.19 22.98
C GLU A 208 3.04 6.01 22.28
N THR A 209 2.02 5.41 22.88
CA THR A 209 1.20 4.40 22.22
C THR A 209 -0.20 4.94 22.06
N TYR A 210 -0.72 4.86 20.83
CA TYR A 210 -2.08 5.28 20.50
C TYR A 210 -2.92 4.09 20.06
N LYS A 211 -4.13 3.96 20.61
CA LYS A 211 -5.13 2.99 20.17
C LYS A 211 -6.39 3.74 19.76
N PHE A 212 -6.86 3.50 18.53
CA PHE A 212 -8.04 4.16 17.96
C PHE A 212 -8.00 5.70 18.08
N GLY A 213 -6.82 6.29 17.87
CA GLY A 213 -6.63 7.74 17.98
C GLY A 213 -6.41 8.28 19.38
N LYS A 214 -6.58 7.46 20.42
CA LYS A 214 -6.44 7.88 21.82
C LYS A 214 -5.07 7.47 22.36
N LEU A 215 -4.41 8.39 23.05
CA LEU A 215 -3.17 8.11 23.77
C LEU A 215 -3.47 7.13 24.92
N VAL A 216 -2.81 5.97 24.91
CA VAL A 216 -2.95 4.93 25.96
C VAL A 216 -1.70 4.77 26.81
N SER A 217 -0.54 5.19 26.32
CA SER A 217 0.71 5.14 27.08
C SER A 217 1.66 6.24 26.61
N SER A 218 2.43 6.80 27.54
CA SER A 218 3.45 7.82 27.27
C SER A 218 4.64 7.56 28.19
N GLU A 219 5.83 7.36 27.60
CA GLU A 219 7.08 7.04 28.28
C GLU A 219 8.14 8.05 27.84
N LYS A 220 8.56 8.94 28.75
CA LYS A 220 9.72 9.79 28.52
C LYS A 220 10.99 8.96 28.67
N VAL A 221 11.84 9.03 27.66
CA VAL A 221 13.16 8.42 27.68
C VAL A 221 14.13 9.46 28.20
N GLU A 222 14.36 9.44 29.51
CA GLU A 222 15.43 10.26 30.10
C GLU A 222 16.77 9.62 29.76
N GLU A 223 17.71 10.42 29.24
CA GLU A 223 19.11 10.03 29.21
C GLU A 223 19.50 9.68 30.65
N LYS A 224 19.75 8.40 30.92
CA LYS A 224 20.50 8.03 32.11
C LYS A 224 21.87 8.67 31.99
N ARG A 225 22.04 9.85 32.59
CA ARG A 225 23.32 10.16 33.21
C ARG A 225 23.50 9.11 34.29
N ASP A 226 24.57 8.34 34.20
CA ASP A 226 24.99 7.41 35.23
C ASP A 226 25.37 8.19 36.50
N ASP A 227 24.40 8.74 37.20
CA ASP A 227 24.50 9.14 38.58
C ASP A 227 23.61 8.17 39.37
N TYR A 228 24.26 7.13 39.90
CA TYR A 228 23.69 6.33 40.98
C TYR A 228 23.45 7.27 42.17
N ASP A 229 22.20 7.67 42.37
CA ASP A 229 21.58 7.78 43.71
C ASP A 229 20.08 8.17 43.58
N ASP A 230 19.28 7.54 44.44
CA ASP A 230 17.90 7.90 44.83
C ASP A 230 16.76 7.68 43.79
N MET A 231 15.56 7.23 44.13
CA MET A 231 14.94 6.67 45.33
C MET A 231 13.54 6.19 44.91
N PHE A 232 13.07 5.09 45.50
CA PHE A 232 11.72 4.53 45.30
C PHE A 232 10.60 5.56 45.53
N TYR A 233 9.63 5.65 44.63
CA TYR A 233 8.29 6.15 44.93
C TYR A 233 7.21 5.21 44.35
N TRP A 234 6.44 4.60 45.25
CA TRP A 234 5.12 4.06 44.95
C TRP A 234 4.12 5.22 45.00
N SER A 235 3.26 5.37 43.99
CA SER A 235 2.06 6.18 44.10
C SER A 235 0.84 5.30 44.34
N ASP A 236 0.26 5.48 45.52
CA ASP A 236 -0.98 4.87 45.99
C ASP A 236 -2.17 5.53 45.26
N SER A 237 -2.93 4.78 44.47
CA SER A 237 -4.21 5.23 43.90
C SER A 237 -5.35 4.45 44.55
N SER A 238 -5.98 5.06 45.57
CA SER A 238 -7.18 4.49 46.19
C SER A 238 -8.39 4.69 45.28
N ILE A 239 -8.68 3.70 44.43
CA ILE A 239 -9.88 3.66 43.59
C ILE A 239 -11.12 3.43 44.48
N SER A 240 -12.21 4.18 44.26
CA SER A 240 -13.44 4.04 45.05
C SER A 240 -14.18 2.73 44.73
N LYS A 241 -14.93 2.18 45.69
CA LYS A 241 -15.72 0.94 45.48
C LYS A 241 -16.80 1.08 44.40
N GLU A 242 -17.28 2.29 44.16
CA GLU A 242 -18.30 2.57 43.14
C GLU A 242 -17.69 2.56 41.74
N ASP A 243 -16.49 3.12 41.59
CA ASP A 243 -15.71 3.06 40.34
C ASP A 243 -15.37 1.60 40.00
N ILE A 244 -14.93 0.81 40.97
CA ILE A 244 -14.66 -0.63 40.80
C ILE A 244 -15.91 -1.37 40.29
N ASN A 245 -17.08 -1.08 40.85
CA ASN A 245 -18.33 -1.75 40.47
C ASN A 245 -18.79 -1.34 39.06
N ASN A 246 -18.64 -0.07 38.68
CA ASN A 246 -18.97 0.41 37.33
C ASN A 246 -18.01 -0.17 36.29
N THR A 247 -16.70 -0.14 36.55
CA THR A 247 -15.69 -0.78 35.70
C THR A 247 -15.94 -2.29 35.57
N LEU A 248 -16.31 -2.97 36.66
CA LEU A 248 -16.62 -4.41 36.60
C LEU A 248 -17.88 -4.70 35.76
N LYS A 249 -18.89 -3.83 35.82
CA LYS A 249 -20.11 -3.93 35.00
C LYS A 249 -19.81 -3.70 33.52
N GLU A 250 -18.99 -2.71 33.19
CA GLU A 250 -18.54 -2.45 31.82
C GLU A 250 -17.70 -3.61 31.27
N LEU A 251 -16.74 -4.11 32.04
CA LEU A 251 -15.93 -5.28 31.68
C LEU A 251 -16.80 -6.52 31.45
N THR A 252 -17.86 -6.70 32.24
CA THR A 252 -18.82 -7.80 32.06
C THR A 252 -19.61 -7.64 30.77
N SER A 253 -20.06 -6.42 30.44
CA SER A 253 -20.77 -6.13 29.19
C SER A 253 -19.88 -6.34 27.96
N VAL A 254 -18.63 -5.85 27.97
CA VAL A 254 -17.67 -6.05 26.88
C VAL A 254 -17.41 -7.54 26.68
N ARG A 255 -17.17 -8.28 27.75
CA ARG A 255 -16.93 -9.73 27.67
C ARG A 255 -18.12 -10.50 27.08
N ASN A 256 -19.35 -10.11 27.42
CA ASN A 256 -20.53 -10.76 26.85
C ASN A 256 -20.66 -10.50 25.35
N LEU A 257 -20.42 -9.27 24.89
CA LEU A 257 -20.44 -8.93 23.46
C LEU A 257 -19.28 -9.56 22.69
N GLN A 258 -18.12 -9.76 23.32
CA GLN A 258 -17.02 -10.54 22.74
C GLN A 258 -17.44 -12.00 22.53
N LEU A 259 -18.10 -12.62 23.51
CA LEU A 259 -18.58 -13.99 23.38
C LEU A 259 -19.61 -14.12 22.25
N VAL A 260 -20.57 -13.20 22.17
CA VAL A 260 -21.51 -13.13 21.03
C VAL A 260 -20.75 -13.00 19.70
N SER A 261 -19.77 -12.10 19.63
CA SER A 261 -18.99 -11.91 18.41
C SER A 261 -18.18 -13.15 18.02
N ILE A 262 -17.60 -13.85 19.01
CA ILE A 262 -16.90 -15.11 18.79
C ILE A 262 -17.84 -16.19 18.25
N ASP A 263 -19.04 -16.30 18.83
CA ASP A 263 -20.03 -17.30 18.41
C ASP A 263 -20.53 -17.03 16.99
N GLU A 264 -20.82 -15.77 16.64
CA GLU A 264 -21.24 -15.39 15.29
C GLU A 264 -20.14 -15.63 14.24
N ILE A 265 -18.90 -15.22 14.54
CA ILE A 265 -17.75 -15.51 13.66
C ILE A 265 -17.60 -17.03 13.46
N LYS A 266 -17.78 -17.81 14.53
CA LYS A 266 -17.66 -19.27 14.46
C LYS A 266 -18.78 -19.89 13.63
N ASN A 267 -20.01 -19.40 13.75
CA ASN A 267 -21.14 -19.84 12.92
C ASN A 267 -20.89 -19.54 11.43
N ASN A 268 -20.29 -18.39 11.14
CA ASN A 268 -19.99 -17.96 9.76
C ASN A 268 -18.70 -18.59 9.20
N SER A 269 -17.87 -19.22 10.04
CA SER A 269 -16.57 -19.76 9.61
C SER A 269 -16.62 -20.85 8.55
N GLY A 270 -17.79 -21.49 8.35
CA GLY A 270 -18.00 -22.44 7.26
C GLY A 270 -17.99 -21.78 5.86
N TYR A 271 -18.17 -20.47 5.79
CA TYR A 271 -18.12 -19.69 4.55
C TYR A 271 -16.73 -19.11 4.26
N PHE A 272 -15.74 -19.38 5.13
CA PHE A 272 -14.39 -18.85 4.96
C PHE A 272 -13.66 -19.67 3.91
N GLY A 273 -13.26 -19.05 2.81
CA GLY A 273 -12.57 -19.74 1.72
C GLY A 273 -12.76 -19.02 0.40
N GLY A 274 -11.86 -19.29 -0.53
CA GLY A 274 -11.90 -18.73 -1.88
C GLY A 274 -11.78 -19.82 -2.94
N ASN A 275 -11.80 -19.41 -4.20
CA ASN A 275 -11.69 -20.35 -5.34
C ASN A 275 -10.43 -21.24 -5.32
N ASN A 276 -9.38 -20.87 -4.57
CA ASN A 276 -8.13 -21.62 -4.45
C ASN A 276 -7.79 -21.96 -2.98
N SER A 277 -8.75 -21.87 -2.06
CA SER A 277 -8.52 -22.19 -0.66
C SER A 277 -9.78 -22.63 0.09
N THR A 278 -9.64 -23.67 0.91
CA THR A 278 -10.72 -24.22 1.74
C THR A 278 -10.36 -24.11 3.22
N THR A 279 -11.21 -23.46 4.03
CA THR A 279 -11.01 -23.44 5.49
C THR A 279 -11.56 -24.71 6.11
N HIS A 280 -10.71 -25.45 6.83
CA HIS A 280 -11.10 -26.65 7.57
C HIS A 280 -11.50 -26.36 9.01
N SER A 281 -10.87 -25.37 9.64
CA SER A 281 -11.25 -24.98 10.99
C SER A 281 -10.89 -23.54 11.29
N PHE A 282 -11.77 -22.85 12.00
CA PHE A 282 -11.53 -21.55 12.58
C PHE A 282 -11.91 -21.59 14.07
N LYS A 283 -10.99 -21.21 14.94
CA LYS A 283 -11.22 -21.25 16.40
C LYS A 283 -10.67 -19.99 17.03
N ILE A 284 -11.50 -19.28 17.78
CA ILE A 284 -11.04 -18.19 18.65
C ILE A 284 -10.87 -18.74 20.05
N LYS A 285 -9.75 -18.42 20.69
CA LYS A 285 -9.41 -18.81 22.05
C LYS A 285 -8.85 -17.61 22.80
N THR A 286 -8.93 -17.66 24.12
CA THR A 286 -8.21 -16.74 25.00
C THR A 286 -6.99 -17.48 25.53
N ASP A 287 -5.81 -16.87 25.44
CA ASP A 287 -4.61 -17.34 26.12
C ASP A 287 -4.77 -17.06 27.62
N GLU A 288 -4.73 -18.08 28.46
CA GLU A 288 -4.96 -17.92 29.90
C GLU A 288 -3.85 -17.12 30.60
N SER A 289 -2.63 -17.14 30.07
CA SER A 289 -1.45 -16.48 30.64
C SER A 289 -1.37 -15.01 30.26
N THR A 290 -1.62 -14.69 28.98
CA THR A 290 -1.55 -13.31 28.47
C THR A 290 -2.90 -12.62 28.46
N ARG A 291 -3.99 -13.38 28.62
CA ARG A 291 -5.40 -12.96 28.44
C ARG A 291 -5.72 -12.42 27.04
N LYS A 292 -4.82 -12.60 26.08
CA LYS A 292 -5.04 -12.19 24.69
C LYS A 292 -6.01 -13.11 23.98
N LEU A 293 -6.83 -12.55 23.09
CA LEU A 293 -7.65 -13.33 22.16
C LEU A 293 -6.81 -13.68 20.93
N PHE A 294 -6.87 -14.94 20.51
CA PHE A 294 -6.23 -15.39 19.28
C PHE A 294 -7.13 -16.29 18.45
N ALA A 295 -7.11 -16.11 17.14
CA ALA A 295 -7.70 -17.02 16.18
C ALA A 295 -6.67 -18.06 15.73
N SER A 296 -7.08 -19.32 15.68
CA SER A 296 -6.35 -20.42 15.07
C SER A 296 -7.14 -20.90 13.85
N ILE A 297 -6.48 -20.84 12.70
CA ILE A 297 -7.09 -21.09 11.40
C ILE A 297 -6.33 -22.22 10.74
N ARG A 298 -7.06 -23.22 10.25
CA ARG A 298 -6.52 -24.26 9.39
C ARG A 298 -7.22 -24.18 8.06
N TYR A 299 -6.46 -23.98 7.00
CA TYR A 299 -6.97 -23.97 5.64
C TYR A 299 -6.03 -24.73 4.71
N GLU A 300 -6.55 -25.18 3.59
CA GLU A 300 -5.81 -25.79 2.49
C GLU A 300 -5.79 -24.82 1.32
N ALA A 301 -4.66 -24.72 0.64
CA ALA A 301 -4.53 -24.00 -0.62
C ALA A 301 -4.22 -25.00 -1.74
N ASP A 302 -5.03 -24.98 -2.79
CA ASP A 302 -4.98 -25.96 -3.88
C ASP A 302 -3.64 -25.91 -4.62
N LYS A 303 -3.06 -24.71 -4.74
CA LYS A 303 -1.80 -24.49 -5.47
C LYS A 303 -1.02 -23.30 -4.92
N VAL A 304 0.25 -23.53 -4.58
CA VAL A 304 1.17 -22.52 -4.03
C VAL A 304 2.48 -22.56 -4.82
N TYR A 305 3.02 -21.40 -5.21
CA TYR A 305 4.35 -21.29 -5.78
C TYR A 305 5.36 -20.82 -4.74
N TYR A 306 6.44 -21.56 -4.54
CA TYR A 306 7.49 -21.20 -3.60
C TYR A 306 8.86 -21.71 -4.08
N ASN A 307 9.87 -20.84 -4.05
CA ASN A 307 11.26 -21.14 -4.46
C ASN A 307 11.38 -21.88 -5.81
N GLY A 308 10.68 -21.39 -6.84
CA GLY A 308 10.79 -21.97 -8.19
C GLY A 308 9.88 -23.18 -8.45
N ARG A 309 9.13 -23.68 -7.45
CA ARG A 309 8.33 -24.91 -7.55
C ARG A 309 6.87 -24.69 -7.13
N TYR A 310 5.96 -25.40 -7.79
CA TYR A 310 4.56 -25.50 -7.37
C TYR A 310 4.34 -26.65 -6.38
N TYR A 311 3.60 -26.35 -5.33
CA TYR A 311 3.08 -27.29 -4.34
C TYR A 311 1.56 -27.30 -4.44
N TYR A 312 0.95 -28.46 -4.25
CA TYR A 312 -0.50 -28.65 -4.32
C TYR A 312 -1.00 -29.14 -2.97
N ASP A 313 -2.28 -28.84 -2.68
CA ASP A 313 -2.98 -29.25 -1.46
C ASP A 313 -2.17 -28.91 -0.19
N VAL A 314 -1.70 -27.66 -0.12
CA VAL A 314 -0.82 -27.20 0.97
C VAL A 314 -1.67 -26.81 2.16
N LEU A 315 -1.51 -27.52 3.27
CA LEU A 315 -2.16 -27.18 4.52
C LEU A 315 -1.41 -26.05 5.22
N TYR A 316 -2.15 -25.09 5.73
CA TYR A 316 -1.65 -23.99 6.56
C TYR A 316 -2.27 -24.04 7.95
N ASP A 317 -1.44 -23.80 8.95
CA ASP A 317 -1.88 -23.45 10.31
C ASP A 317 -1.48 -21.99 10.55
N VAL A 318 -2.49 -21.12 10.74
CA VAL A 318 -2.32 -19.69 11.01
C VAL A 318 -2.78 -19.37 12.43
N GLN A 319 -2.05 -18.48 13.09
CA GLN A 319 -2.41 -17.89 14.38
C GLN A 319 -2.39 -16.38 14.28
N ILE A 320 -3.51 -15.75 14.64
CA ILE A 320 -3.70 -14.30 14.66
C ILE A 320 -3.99 -13.91 16.08
N ILE A 321 -3.25 -12.96 16.62
CA ILE A 321 -3.52 -12.36 17.93
C ILE A 321 -4.32 -11.09 17.66
N PHE A 322 -5.56 -11.00 18.16
CA PHE A 322 -6.44 -9.86 17.86
C PHE A 322 -5.89 -8.53 18.37
N ASP A 323 -5.18 -8.54 19.51
CA ASP A 323 -4.50 -7.37 20.06
C ASP A 323 -3.42 -6.79 19.15
N ASP A 324 -2.87 -7.63 18.27
CA ASP A 324 -1.79 -7.30 17.35
C ASP A 324 -2.36 -6.82 15.99
N VAL A 325 -3.68 -6.97 15.79
CA VAL A 325 -4.41 -6.46 14.63
C VAL A 325 -4.71 -4.98 14.87
N TYR A 326 -4.22 -4.16 13.96
CA TYR A 326 -4.46 -2.73 13.90
C TYR A 326 -5.87 -2.42 13.38
N GLU A 327 -6.27 -3.04 12.28
CA GLU A 327 -7.56 -2.77 11.63
C GLU A 327 -8.09 -4.00 10.90
N VAL A 328 -9.42 -4.08 10.83
CA VAL A 328 -10.11 -5.03 9.96
C VAL A 328 -11.07 -4.28 9.05
N TYR A 329 -10.92 -4.43 7.75
CA TYR A 329 -11.78 -3.79 6.76
C TYR A 329 -12.14 -4.75 5.63
N GLN A 330 -13.15 -4.36 4.84
CA GLN A 330 -13.55 -5.10 3.65
C GLN A 330 -12.74 -4.65 2.45
N ASN A 331 -12.12 -5.58 1.74
CA ASN A 331 -11.51 -5.37 0.44
C ASN A 331 -12.15 -6.32 -0.59
N GLY A 332 -13.14 -5.83 -1.34
CA GLY A 332 -13.92 -6.66 -2.25
C GLY A 332 -14.63 -7.80 -1.51
N ASP A 333 -14.30 -9.04 -1.88
CA ASP A 333 -14.80 -10.30 -1.30
C ASP A 333 -14.01 -10.74 -0.06
N LYS A 334 -13.07 -9.92 0.43
CA LYS A 334 -12.19 -10.24 1.57
C LYS A 334 -12.48 -9.37 2.77
N ILE A 335 -12.27 -9.97 3.93
CA ILE A 335 -12.02 -9.29 5.20
C ILE A 335 -10.51 -9.28 5.41
N GLU A 336 -9.89 -8.11 5.36
CA GLU A 336 -8.45 -7.93 5.55
C GLU A 336 -8.13 -7.51 6.99
N PHE A 337 -7.12 -8.15 7.56
CA PHE A 337 -6.54 -7.89 8.87
C PHE A 337 -5.17 -7.24 8.65
N VAL A 338 -5.06 -6.00 9.10
CA VAL A 338 -3.81 -5.23 9.10
C VAL A 338 -3.22 -5.30 10.50
N PHE A 339 -1.91 -5.48 10.62
CA PHE A 339 -1.22 -5.61 11.91
C PHE A 339 -0.44 -4.34 12.26
N TYR A 340 -0.22 -4.09 13.55
CA TYR A 340 0.69 -3.02 14.00
C TYR A 340 2.14 -3.27 13.51
N GLU A 341 2.96 -2.22 13.36
CA GLU A 341 4.38 -2.30 12.96
C GLU A 341 5.15 -3.26 13.89
N ASP A 342 6.02 -4.11 13.32
CA ASP A 342 6.71 -5.20 14.03
C ASP A 342 5.79 -6.29 14.63
N TYR A 343 4.50 -6.32 14.29
CA TYR A 343 3.58 -7.42 14.59
C TYR A 343 3.10 -8.11 13.32
N GLY A 344 2.43 -9.24 13.47
CA GLY A 344 2.00 -10.06 12.34
C GLY A 344 1.27 -11.30 12.79
N PHE A 345 1.01 -12.20 11.84
CA PHE A 345 0.46 -13.51 12.15
C PHE A 345 1.54 -14.59 12.06
N LEU A 346 1.41 -15.62 12.90
CA LEU A 346 2.25 -16.80 12.79
C LEU A 346 1.61 -17.75 11.79
N ARG A 347 2.40 -18.27 10.84
CA ARG A 347 1.97 -19.38 9.99
C ARG A 347 2.98 -20.49 9.95
N ARG A 348 2.51 -21.70 9.70
CA ARG A 348 3.34 -22.80 9.20
C ARG A 348 2.59 -23.52 8.08
N ALA A 349 3.35 -24.15 7.20
CA ALA A 349 2.81 -24.86 6.04
C ALA A 349 3.18 -26.34 6.12
N LYS A 350 2.33 -27.18 5.55
CA LYS A 350 2.58 -28.60 5.33
C LYS A 350 2.16 -28.94 3.91
N PRO A 351 3.12 -28.95 2.97
CA PRO A 351 2.90 -29.52 1.65
C PRO A 351 2.54 -31.01 1.74
N GLN A 352 1.83 -31.50 0.73
CA GLN A 352 1.49 -32.91 0.66
C GLN A 352 2.74 -33.81 0.70
N GLY A 353 2.73 -34.81 1.57
CA GLY A 353 3.85 -35.74 1.75
C GLY A 353 5.02 -35.23 2.60
N GLU A 354 4.97 -33.97 3.07
CA GLU A 354 6.02 -33.34 3.87
C GLU A 354 5.62 -33.20 5.35
N TYR A 355 6.60 -32.87 6.19
CA TYR A 355 6.35 -32.44 7.57
C TYR A 355 5.90 -30.98 7.64
N TRP A 356 5.29 -30.61 8.77
CA TRP A 356 5.02 -29.21 9.07
C TRP A 356 6.33 -28.43 9.12
N SER A 357 6.35 -27.25 8.49
CA SER A 357 7.40 -26.26 8.73
C SER A 357 7.34 -25.74 10.17
N ASP A 358 8.41 -25.08 10.59
CA ASP A 358 8.36 -24.22 11.77
C ASP A 358 7.38 -23.06 11.55
N TYR A 359 6.93 -22.48 12.66
CA TYR A 359 6.17 -21.24 12.63
C TYR A 359 7.08 -20.09 12.19
N VAL A 360 6.62 -19.35 11.19
CA VAL A 360 7.23 -18.12 10.71
C VAL A 360 6.25 -16.99 10.95
N LYS A 361 6.75 -15.87 11.47
CA LYS A 361 5.99 -14.63 11.58
C LYS A 361 5.92 -13.96 10.22
N ASN A 362 4.70 -13.65 9.77
CA ASN A 362 4.49 -12.82 8.59
C ASN A 362 3.99 -11.45 8.99
N GLU A 363 4.66 -10.44 8.45
CA GLU A 363 4.36 -9.02 8.59
C GLU A 363 3.53 -8.54 7.38
N PHE A 364 2.69 -9.43 6.83
CA PHE A 364 1.79 -9.14 5.72
C PHE A 364 0.34 -9.12 6.20
N ASN A 365 -0.51 -8.39 5.48
CA ASN A 365 -1.96 -8.44 5.71
C ASN A 365 -2.45 -9.89 5.58
N PHE A 366 -3.29 -10.31 6.52
CA PHE A 366 -4.00 -11.58 6.43
C PHE A 366 -5.41 -11.32 5.92
N SER A 367 -5.94 -12.16 5.03
CA SER A 367 -7.28 -11.98 4.50
C SER A 367 -8.11 -13.24 4.62
N ILE A 368 -9.38 -13.09 4.97
CA ILE A 368 -10.40 -14.15 4.90
C ILE A 368 -11.34 -13.80 3.76
N THR A 369 -11.44 -14.67 2.75
CA THR A 369 -12.43 -14.53 1.66
C THR A 369 -13.79 -15.06 2.11
N ILE A 370 -14.84 -14.29 1.82
CA ILE A 370 -16.25 -14.65 2.04
C ILE A 370 -17.06 -14.10 0.85
N TYR A 371 -17.57 -14.97 0.00
CA TYR A 371 -18.30 -14.56 -1.21
C TYR A 371 -19.72 -14.04 -0.94
N ASP A 372 -20.36 -14.53 0.12
CA ASP A 372 -21.70 -14.09 0.50
C ASP A 372 -21.61 -12.72 1.19
N ASP A 373 -22.26 -11.71 0.60
CA ASP A 373 -22.15 -10.31 1.01
C ASP A 373 -22.73 -10.07 2.41
N ASP A 374 -23.89 -10.64 2.72
CA ASP A 374 -24.57 -10.47 4.00
C ASP A 374 -23.75 -11.13 5.12
N ILE A 375 -23.26 -12.35 4.87
CA ILE A 375 -22.40 -13.06 5.83
C ILE A 375 -21.08 -12.32 6.02
N ARG A 376 -20.50 -11.77 4.95
CA ARG A 376 -19.24 -11.01 5.02
C ARG A 376 -19.42 -9.74 5.84
N GLU A 377 -20.49 -8.98 5.62
CA GLU A 377 -20.75 -7.74 6.36
C GLU A 377 -20.96 -8.00 7.86
N GLU A 378 -21.79 -9.00 8.21
CA GLU A 378 -22.02 -9.33 9.63
C GLU A 378 -20.75 -9.89 10.29
N THR A 379 -19.99 -10.74 9.57
CA THR A 379 -18.71 -11.27 10.07
C THR A 379 -17.68 -10.15 10.29
N LEU A 380 -17.59 -9.19 9.37
CA LEU A 380 -16.69 -8.04 9.48
C LEU A 380 -16.98 -7.22 10.73
N LYS A 381 -18.26 -6.93 11.00
CA LYS A 381 -18.70 -6.20 12.19
C LYS A 381 -18.25 -6.88 13.48
N HIS A 382 -18.34 -8.21 13.56
CA HIS A 382 -17.87 -8.95 14.72
C HIS A 382 -16.35 -8.99 14.83
N PHE A 383 -15.62 -9.11 13.73
CA PHE A 383 -14.16 -9.00 13.75
C PHE A 383 -13.69 -7.61 14.19
N LYS A 384 -14.31 -6.55 13.66
CA LYS A 384 -14.07 -5.18 14.10
C LYS A 384 -14.31 -5.04 15.61
N TYR A 385 -15.42 -5.58 16.11
CA TYR A 385 -15.71 -5.55 17.55
C TYR A 385 -14.60 -6.21 18.39
N LEU A 386 -14.12 -7.39 18.00
CA LEU A 386 -13.05 -8.08 18.72
C LEU A 386 -11.70 -7.34 18.67
N VAL A 387 -11.39 -6.69 17.55
CA VAL A 387 -10.18 -5.88 17.40
C VAL A 387 -10.27 -4.56 18.17
N GLU A 388 -11.44 -3.93 18.17
CA GLU A 388 -11.69 -2.67 18.87
C GLU A 388 -11.76 -2.82 20.38
N ASN A 389 -12.15 -4.00 20.86
CA ASN A 389 -12.35 -4.29 22.27
C ASN A 389 -11.46 -5.46 22.72
N PRO A 390 -10.12 -5.35 22.71
CA PRO A 390 -9.25 -6.39 23.25
C PRO A 390 -9.43 -6.47 24.78
N ILE A 391 -9.18 -7.65 25.36
CA ILE A 391 -9.22 -7.82 26.83
C ILE A 391 -8.06 -7.02 27.42
N MET A 392 -8.33 -5.78 27.85
CA MET A 392 -7.31 -4.93 28.45
C MET A 392 -6.68 -5.62 29.68
N LYS A 393 -5.36 -5.46 29.78
CA LYS A 393 -4.57 -5.73 30.98
C LYS A 393 -5.18 -4.97 32.18
N ARG A 394 -5.11 -5.61 33.35
CA ARG A 394 -5.05 -4.91 34.63
C ARG A 394 -3.86 -3.94 34.58
N GLU A 395 -4.11 -2.67 34.86
CA GLU A 395 -3.19 -1.92 35.73
C GLU A 395 -3.19 -2.57 37.12
#